data_AF-A0AAN4IDB7-F1
#
_entry.id   AF-A0AAN4IDB7-F1
#
_cell.length_a   1.000
_cell.length_b   1.000
_cell.length_c   1.000
_cell.angle_alpha   90.00
_cell.angle_beta   90.00
_cell.angle_gamma   90.00
#
_symmetry.space_group_name_H-M   'P 1'
#
loop_
_entity.id
_entity.type
_entity.pdbx_description
1 polymer ?
#
loop_
_entity_poly.entity_id
_entity_poly.type
_entity_poly.pdbx_seq_one_letter_code
_entity_poly.pdbx_strand_id
1 'polypeptide(L)' 'MPSLAKRIAKSDLIDADIIGSAAMDLKRNPSHWSDRGTYTEVLQELKLLWHVLVRYGKPMEE' A
#
# COMPACT_ATOMS: atom_id res chain seq x y z
N MET A 1 -6.14 -6.02 -9.65
CA MET A 1 -5.44 -5.30 -8.57
C MET A 1 -4.29 -4.48 -9.18
N PRO A 2 -4.17 -3.17 -8.89
CA PRO A 2 -3.04 -2.34 -9.32
C PRO A 2 -1.68 -2.95 -8.93
N SER A 3 -0.59 -2.60 -9.63
CA SER A 3 0.72 -3.25 -9.41
C SER A 3 1.27 -3.04 -7.99
N LEU A 4 1.08 -1.86 -7.39
CA LEU A 4 1.47 -1.61 -5.99
C LEU A 4 0.70 -2.49 -5.01
N ALA A 5 -0.60 -2.58 -5.21
CA ALA A 5 -1.49 -3.38 -4.38
C ALA A 5 -1.05 -4.85 -4.39
N LYS A 6 -0.73 -5.41 -5.57
CA LYS A 6 -0.19 -6.78 -5.66
C LYS A 6 1.14 -6.95 -4.91
N ARG A 7 2.02 -5.94 -4.91
CA ARG A 7 3.33 -6.02 -4.27
C ARG A 7 3.24 -6.08 -2.74
N ILE A 8 2.26 -5.39 -2.16
CA ILE A 8 2.11 -5.32 -0.70
C ILE A 8 1.08 -6.33 -0.16
N ALA A 9 0.24 -6.90 -1.02
CA ALA A 9 -0.79 -7.85 -0.62
C ALA A 9 -0.20 -9.08 0.08
N LYS A 10 -0.89 -9.52 1.14
CA LYS A 10 -0.64 -10.80 1.79
C LYS A 10 -1.82 -11.71 1.47
N SER A 11 -1.54 -12.89 0.91
CA SER A 11 -2.58 -13.86 0.54
C SER A 11 -3.69 -13.25 -0.34
N ASP A 12 -3.30 -12.43 -1.32
CA ASP A 12 -4.20 -11.68 -2.22
C ASP A 12 -5.16 -10.68 -1.52
N LEU A 13 -4.92 -10.38 -0.24
CA LEU A 13 -5.68 -9.42 0.55
C LEU A 13 -4.80 -8.22 0.95
N ILE A 14 -5.46 -7.08 1.14
CA ILE A 14 -4.86 -5.85 1.63
C ILE A 14 -5.77 -5.29 2.72
N ASP A 15 -5.19 -5.06 3.88
CA ASP A 15 -5.83 -4.39 5.00
C ASP A 15 -5.12 -3.07 5.33
N ALA A 16 -5.59 -2.37 6.36
CA ALA A 16 -5.02 -1.10 6.78
C ALA A 16 -3.60 -1.25 7.34
N ASP A 17 -3.28 -2.37 8.00
CA ASP A 17 -1.96 -2.64 8.56
C ASP A 17 -0.90 -2.79 7.46
N ILE A 18 -1.24 -3.52 6.40
CA ILE A 18 -0.38 -3.71 5.22
C ILE A 18 -0.04 -2.37 4.57
N ILE A 19 -1.04 -1.50 4.35
CA ILE A 19 -0.81 -0.18 3.73
C ILE A 19 0.03 0.70 4.66
N GLY A 20 -0.26 0.70 5.96
CA GLY A 20 0.50 1.46 6.96
C GLY A 20 1.95 1.01 7.06
N SER A 21 2.18 -0.30 7.08
CA SER A 21 3.51 -0.91 7.09
C SER A 21 4.32 -0.54 5.84
N ALA A 22 3.69 -0.59 4.67
CA ALA A 22 4.33 -0.16 3.42
C ALA A 22 4.69 1.34 3.43
N ALA A 23 3.82 2.21 3.95
CA ALA A 23 4.12 3.63 4.08
C ALA A 23 5.27 3.90 5.06
N MET A 24 5.32 3.16 6.17
CA MET A 24 6.42 3.21 7.13
C MET A 24 7.74 2.73 6.53
N ASP A 25 7.72 1.64 5.76
CA ASP A 25 8.91 1.15 5.06
C ASP A 25 9.39 2.13 3.98
N LEU A 26 8.49 2.69 3.17
CA LEU A 26 8.84 3.75 2.21
C LEU A 26 9.51 4.94 2.89
N LYS A 27 9.04 5.33 4.08
CA LYS A 27 9.60 6.46 4.83
C LYS A 27 11.00 6.15 5.38
N ARG A 28 11.23 4.92 5.84
CA ARG A 28 12.50 4.50 6.46
C ARG A 28 13.55 4.08 5.43
N ASN A 29 13.12 3.39 4.38
CA ASN A 29 13.96 2.74 3.38
C ASN A 29 13.49 3.09 1.95
N PRO A 30 13.51 4.37 1.53
CA PRO A 30 13.01 4.79 0.22
C PRO A 30 13.71 4.10 -0.96
N SER A 31 14.96 3.64 -0.79
CA SER A 31 15.71 2.89 -1.79
C SER A 31 15.08 1.53 -2.14
N HIS A 32 14.32 0.89 -1.23
CA HIS A 32 13.62 -0.37 -1.53
C HIS A 32 12.46 -0.20 -2.52
N TRP A 33 12.08 1.04 -2.81
CA TRP A 33 10.93 1.40 -3.64
C TRP A 33 11.34 2.12 -4.92
N SER A 34 12.64 2.33 -5.15
CA SER A 34 13.14 3.08 -6.31
C SER A 34 12.81 2.41 -7.65
N ASP A 35 12.54 1.10 -7.64
CA ASP A 35 12.06 0.37 -8.81
C ASP A 35 10.65 0.80 -9.25
N ARG A 36 9.88 1.46 -8.36
CA ARG A 36 8.52 1.93 -8.63
C ARG A 36 8.39 3.42 -8.88
N GLY A 37 9.48 4.17 -8.73
CA GLY A 37 9.50 5.61 -8.96
C GLY A 37 10.02 6.41 -7.77
N THR A 38 9.69 7.69 -7.78
CA THR A 38 10.10 8.63 -6.73
C THR A 38 9.30 8.39 -5.44
N TYR A 39 9.86 8.82 -4.32
CA TYR A 39 9.19 8.77 -3.01
C TYR A 39 7.76 9.34 -3.06
N THR A 40 7.58 10.49 -3.72
CA THR A 40 6.29 11.17 -3.82
C THR A 40 5.26 10.38 -4.63
N GLU A 41 5.68 9.72 -5.72
CA GLU A 41 4.79 8.90 -6.55
C GLU A 41 4.32 7.67 -5.78
N VAL A 42 5.24 6.94 -5.14
CA VAL A 42 4.90 5.74 -4.37
C VAL A 42 4.00 6.11 -3.17
N LEU A 43 4.29 7.21 -2.48
CA LEU A 43 3.45 7.69 -1.38
C LEU A 43 2.04 8.06 -1.85
N GLN A 44 1.92 8.69 -3.01
CA GLN A 44 0.61 9.03 -3.58
C GLN A 44 -0.18 7.77 -3.96
N GLU A 45 0.46 6.75 -4.53
CA GLU A 45 -0.20 5.47 -4.80
C GLU A 45 -0.67 4.78 -3.50
N LEU A 46 0.15 4.74 -2.45
CA LEU A 46 -0.24 4.20 -1.13
C LEU A 46 -1.44 4.94 -0.55
N LYS A 47 -1.47 6.27 -0.66
CA LYS A 47 -2.60 7.11 -0.26
C LYS A 47 -3.87 6.80 -1.06
N LEU A 48 -3.75 6.52 -2.35
CA LEU A 48 -4.89 6.11 -3.17
C LEU A 48 -5.43 4.74 -2.74
N LEU A 49 -4.56 3.77 -2.43
CA LEU A 49 -4.98 2.48 -1.88
C LEU A 49 -5.72 2.64 -0.55
N TRP A 50 -5.23 3.53 0.33
CA TRP A 50 -5.92 3.86 1.57
C TRP A 50 -7.32 4.42 1.32
N HIS A 51 -7.48 5.39 0.41
CA HIS A 51 -8.79 5.92 0.04
C HIS A 51 -9.73 4.85 -0.50
N VAL A 52 -9.22 3.93 -1.34
CA VAL A 52 -10.02 2.83 -1.88
C VAL A 52 -10.45 1.88 -0.77
N LEU A 53 -9.54 1.51 0.14
CA LEU A 53 -9.86 0.63 1.27
C LEU A 53 -10.91 1.25 2.19
N VAL A 54 -10.76 2.53 2.56
CA VAL A 54 -11.73 3.20 3.45
C VAL A 54 -13.09 3.37 2.78
N ARG A 55 -13.13 3.63 1.47
CA ARG A 55 -14.38 3.88 0.75
C ARG A 55 -15.11 2.61 0.34
N TYR A 56 -14.39 1.55 0.00
CA TYR A 56 -14.96 0.36 -0.64
C TYR A 56 -14.61 -0.95 0.08
N GLY A 57 -13.71 -0.92 1.06
CA GLY A 57 -13.35 -2.07 1.86
C GLY A 57 -14.51 -2.55 2.73
N LYS A 58 -14.35 -3.76 3.25
CA LYS A 58 -15.28 -4.38 4.19
C LYS A 58 -14.52 -4.82 5.44
N PRO A 59 -15.18 -4.89 6.61
CA PRO A 59 -14.60 -5.55 7.76
C PRO A 59 -14.17 -6.98 7.38
N MET A 60 -13.03 -7.42 7.92
CA MET A 60 -12.69 -8.83 7.85
C MET A 60 -13.67 -9.58 8.77
N GLU A 61 -14.41 -10.51 8.21
CA GLU A 61 -15.20 -11.47 8.99
C GLU A 61 -14.22 -12.49 9.59
N GLU A 62 -14.35 -12.77 10.88
CA GLU A 62 -13.54 -13.75 11.63
C GLU A 62 -13.85 -15.20 11.23
#